data_AF-A0A536XPB2-F1
#
_entry.id   AF-A0A536XPB2-F1
#
_cell.length_a   1.000
_cell.length_b   1.000
_cell.length_c   1.000
_cell.angle_alpha   90.00
_cell.angle_beta   90.00
_cell.angle_gamma   90.00
#
_symmetry.space_group_name_H-M   'P 1'
#
loop_
_entity.id
_entity.type
_entity.pdbx_description
1 polymer ?
#
loop_
_entity_poly.entity_id
_entity_poly.type
_entity_poly.pdbx_seq_one_letter_code
_entity_poly.pdbx_strand_id
1 'polypeptide(L)' 'MSLELTNAGIAVLTFTCGLDGLAHPAVCGTPDGAINIFEIPESQASNALALSFFLLSTLPTASEVPCP' A
#
# COMPACT_ATOMS: atom_id res chain seq x y z
N MET A 1 -3.82 -8.93 -0.42
CA MET A 1 -3.52 -8.72 1.01
C MET A 1 -4.30 -7.50 1.51
N SER A 2 -5.62 -7.53 1.43
CA SER A 2 -6.54 -6.50 1.98
C SER A 2 -7.18 -6.95 3.30
N LEU A 3 -6.92 -8.20 3.70
CA LEU A 3 -7.60 -8.88 4.78
C LEU A 3 -7.39 -8.17 6.13
N GLU A 4 -6.22 -7.56 6.33
CA GLU A 4 -5.88 -6.82 7.56
C GLU A 4 -6.78 -5.60 7.75
N LEU A 5 -6.98 -4.80 6.69
CA LEU A 5 -7.88 -3.65 6.71
C LEU A 5 -9.32 -4.12 6.94
N THR A 6 -9.79 -5.11 6.18
CA THR A 6 -11.17 -5.59 6.30
C THR A 6 -11.44 -6.27 7.65
N ASN A 7 -10.50 -7.02 8.21
CA ASN A 7 -10.63 -7.66 9.53
C ASN A 7 -10.66 -6.63 10.66
N ALA A 8 -10.00 -5.48 10.46
CA ALA A 8 -10.10 -4.34 11.37
C ALA A 8 -11.38 -3.51 11.16
N GLY A 9 -12.28 -3.93 10.28
CA GLY A 9 -13.53 -3.22 9.96
C GLY A 9 -13.33 -1.98 9.09
N ILE A 10 -12.16 -1.82 8.47
CA ILE A 10 -11.87 -0.73 7.54
C ILE A 10 -12.40 -1.10 6.15
N ALA A 11 -13.20 -0.20 5.58
CA ALA A 11 -13.73 -0.36 4.24
C ALA A 11 -12.65 -0.05 3.20
N VAL A 12 -12.43 -0.97 2.26
CA VAL A 12 -11.54 -0.76 1.11
C VAL A 12 -12.41 -0.38 -0.08
N LEU A 13 -12.25 0.85 -0.57
CA LEU A 13 -12.99 1.41 -1.70
C LEU A 13 -12.39 0.92 -3.02
N THR A 14 -11.08 1.02 -3.14
CA THR A 14 -10.32 0.56 -4.30
C THR A 14 -9.00 -0.07 -3.86
N PHE A 15 -8.45 -0.94 -4.72
CA PHE A 15 -7.17 -1.59 -4.54
C PHE A 15 -6.40 -1.53 -5.85
N THR A 16 -5.13 -1.17 -5.76
CA THR A 16 -4.20 -1.16 -6.89
C THR A 16 -2.82 -1.59 -6.44
N CYS A 17 -2.01 -2.05 -7.39
CA CYS A 17 -0.62 -2.40 -7.16
C CYS A 17 0.23 -1.17 -7.44
N GLY A 18 1.42 -1.10 -6.85
CA GLY A 18 2.34 0.00 -7.09
C GLY A 18 3.79 -0.39 -6.89
N LEU A 19 4.66 0.56 -7.20
CA LEU A 19 6.07 0.54 -6.85
C LEU A 19 6.35 1.71 -5.90
N ASP A 20 7.24 1.52 -4.94
CA ASP A 20 7.65 2.56 -3.97
C ASP A 20 8.49 3.69 -4.60
N GLY A 21 8.92 3.50 -5.85
CA GLY A 21 9.73 4.46 -6.60
C GLY A 21 11.21 4.51 -6.17
N LEU A 22 11.65 3.58 -5.33
CA LEU A 22 13.04 3.44 -4.96
C LEU A 22 13.78 2.52 -5.94
N ALA A 23 15.09 2.72 -6.07
CA ALA A 23 15.93 1.82 -6.84
C ALA A 23 16.22 0.56 -6.02
N HIS A 24 15.71 -0.59 -6.46
CA HIS A 24 15.96 -1.89 -5.84
C HIS A 24 16.92 -2.74 -6.67
N PRO A 25 17.87 -3.48 -6.04
CA PRO A 25 18.74 -4.39 -6.76
C PRO A 25 17.95 -5.61 -7.28
N ALA A 26 18.14 -5.96 -8.55
CA ALA A 26 17.49 -7.11 -9.18
C ALA A 26 18.24 -8.43 -8.88
N VAL A 27 18.24 -8.82 -7.60
CA VAL A 27 18.85 -10.07 -7.13
C VAL A 27 17.83 -10.93 -6.39
N CYS A 28 18.03 -12.24 -6.37
CA CYS A 28 17.12 -13.15 -5.67
C CYS A 28 17.18 -12.92 -4.16
N GLY A 29 16.01 -12.80 -3.51
CA GLY A 29 15.89 -12.69 -2.05
C GLY A 29 15.83 -11.28 -1.49
N THR A 30 15.86 -10.24 -2.34
CA THR A 30 15.66 -8.84 -1.91
C THR A 30 14.26 -8.34 -2.27
N PRO A 31 13.74 -7.32 -1.57
CA PRO A 31 12.55 -6.59 -2.00
C PRO A 31 12.72 -6.05 -3.42
N ASP A 32 11.65 -6.09 -4.20
CA ASP A 32 11.56 -5.60 -5.58
C ASP A 32 10.87 -4.22 -5.67
N GLY A 33 10.47 -3.65 -4.53
CA GLY A 33 9.77 -2.37 -4.45
C GLY A 33 8.27 -2.45 -4.66
N ALA A 34 7.68 -3.65 -4.84
CA ALA A 34 6.25 -3.81 -4.98
C ALA A 34 5.50 -3.41 -3.69
N ILE A 35 4.48 -2.57 -3.83
CA ILE A 35 3.61 -2.12 -2.75
C ILE A 35 2.13 -2.34 -3.10
N ASN A 36 1.30 -2.47 -2.07
CA ASN A 36 -0.15 -2.48 -2.20
C ASN A 36 -0.68 -1.09 -1.86
N ILE A 37 -1.54 -0.54 -2.70
CA ILE A 37 -2.16 0.78 -2.51
C ILE A 37 -3.66 0.55 -2.34
N PHE A 38 -4.21 1.10 -1.26
CA PHE A 38 -5.62 0.98 -0.90
C PHE A 38 -6.22 2.36 -0.73
N GLU A 39 -7.40 2.56 -1.32
CA GLU A 39 -8.23 3.72 -1.03
C GLU A 39 -9.24 3.34 0.04
N ILE A 40 -9.32 4.14 1.10
CA ILE A 40 -10.21 3.92 2.24
C ILE A 40 -10.91 5.25 2.59
N PRO A 41 -12.05 5.21 3.31
CA PRO A 41 -12.66 6.44 3.82
C PRO A 41 -11.69 7.21 4.71
N GLU A 42 -11.59 8.54 4.52
CA GLU A 42 -10.72 9.41 5.32
C GLU A 42 -10.99 9.28 6.82
N SER A 43 -12.25 9.10 7.20
CA SER A 43 -12.67 8.88 8.60
C SER A 43 -12.05 7.64 9.26
N GLN A 44 -11.51 6.71 8.47
CA GLN A 44 -10.87 5.48 8.93
C GLN A 44 -9.34 5.50 8.75
N ALA A 45 -8.77 6.59 8.24
CA ALA A 45 -7.32 6.72 8.00
C ALA A 45 -6.51 6.51 9.29
N SER A 46 -6.94 7.08 10.42
CA SER A 46 -6.28 6.89 11.72
C SER A 46 -6.21 5.43 12.16
N ASN A 47 -7.24 4.63 11.84
CA ASN A 47 -7.26 3.20 12.17
C ASN A 47 -6.27 2.43 11.30
N ALA A 48 -6.18 2.76 10.00
CA ALA A 48 -5.19 2.15 9.10
C ALA A 48 -3.75 2.49 9.55
N LEU A 49 -3.49 3.73 9.94
CA LEU A 49 -2.20 4.15 10.49
C LEU A 49 -1.82 3.35 11.76
N ALA A 50 -2.79 3.07 12.63
CA ALA A 50 -2.57 2.24 13.82
C ALA A 50 -2.22 0.76 13.49
N LEU A 51 -2.59 0.30 12.29
CA LEU A 51 -2.22 -1.01 11.75
C LEU A 51 -0.88 -0.98 10.98
N SER A 52 -0.09 0.08 11.14
CA SER A 52 1.18 0.29 10.44
C SER A 52 1.06 0.44 8.91
N PHE A 53 -0.11 0.86 8.42
CA PHE A 53 -0.21 1.39 7.06
C PHE A 53 0.33 2.82 7.04
N PHE A 54 0.75 3.27 5.87
CA PHE A 54 1.27 4.61 5.65
C PHE A 54 0.47 5.31 4.56
N LEU A 55 0.37 6.64 4.65
CA LEU A 55 -0.22 7.43 3.56
C LEU A 55 0.70 7.37 2.34
N LEU A 56 0.11 7.20 1.15
CA LEU A 56 0.86 7.19 -0.11
C LEU A 56 1.70 8.47 -0.30
N SER A 57 1.24 9.60 0.24
CA SER A 57 1.97 10.87 0.23
C SER A 57 3.32 10.85 0.96
N THR A 58 3.57 9.85 1.80
CA THR A 58 4.89 9.65 2.44
C THR A 58 5.93 9.03 1.49
N LEU A 59 5.48 8.48 0.36
CA LEU A 59 6.30 7.94 -0.72
C LEU A 59 6.05 8.75 -2.00
N PRO A 60 6.62 9.96 -2.14
CA PRO A 60 6.28 10.88 -3.24
C PRO A 60 6.70 10.35 -4.62
N THR A 61 7.60 9.38 -4.67
CA THR A 61 8.07 8.71 -5.89
C THR A 61 7.28 7.46 -6.22
N ALA A 62 6.35 7.04 -5.35
CA ALA A 62 5.55 5.85 -5.60
C ALA A 62 4.62 6.05 -6.80
N SER A 63 4.38 4.96 -7.52
CA SER A 63 3.53 4.96 -8.71
C SER A 63 2.63 3.75 -8.74
N GLU A 64 1.38 3.95 -9.15
CA GLU A 64 0.45 2.85 -9.41
C GLU A 64 0.84 2.10 -10.70
N VAL A 65 0.70 0.78 -10.67
CA VAL A 65 0.96 -0.12 -11.80
C VAL A 65 -0.15 -1.18 -11.88
N PRO A 66 -0.43 -1.75 -13.07
CA PRO A 66 -1.38 -2.85 -13.19
C PRO A 66 -0.99 -4.01 -12.29
N CYS A 67 -1.96 -4.55 -11.55
CA CYS A 67 -1.73 -5.77 -10.79
C CYS A 67 -1.51 -6.97 -11.74
N PRO A 68 -0.62 -7.90 -11.37
CA PRO A 68 -0.37 -9.12 -12.12
C PRO A 68 -1.54 -10.11 -12.09
#